data_AF-A0A2Z5PDT3-F1
#
_entry.id   AF-A0A2Z5PDT3-F1
#
_cell.length_a   1.000
_cell.length_b   1.000
_cell.length_c   1.000
_cell.angle_alpha   90.00
_cell.angle_beta   90.00
_cell.angle_gamma   90.00
#
_symmetry.space_group_name_H-M   'P 1'
#
loop_
_entity.id
_entity.type
_entity.pdbx_description
1 polymer ?
#
loop_
_entity_poly.entity_id
_entity_poly.type
_entity_poly.pdbx_seq_one_letter_code
_entity_poly.pdbx_strand_id
1 'polypeptide(L)'
;MVLKSSEFNPDFPKQIIESGEWIFGDHASSFQKCYQCGTCTGACPSGRITALRTRKLIRSALAGIDSILSGDDLWMCTTCYECYEKCPREVKITDIIKIIRNIAAEKGYIAEPHRKTSLLVFKTGHAVPVNDEIKKARLAIGLTEIPPTTHKYPEALEIVRDIMEDLNFCKKVGICRETMDLEPLNVQKSEE
;
A
#
# COMPACT_ATOMS: atom_id res chain seq x y z
N MET A 1 20.23 3.74 -19.14
CA MET A 1 20.16 4.71 -18.03
C MET A 1 21.50 4.69 -17.33
N VAL A 2 22.21 5.81 -17.35
CA VAL A 2 23.46 5.99 -16.60
C VAL A 2 23.05 6.60 -15.28
N LEU A 3 23.28 5.89 -14.17
CA LEU A 3 23.02 6.39 -12.83
C LEU A 3 24.24 7.16 -12.34
N LYS A 4 24.02 8.37 -11.81
CA LYS A 4 25.01 9.19 -11.11
C LYS A 4 25.04 8.80 -9.64
N SER A 5 26.16 9.07 -8.96
CA SER A 5 26.28 8.84 -7.52
C SER A 5 25.24 9.60 -6.69
N SER A 6 24.78 10.77 -7.18
CA SER A 6 23.74 11.57 -6.54
C SER A 6 22.35 10.93 -6.57
N GLU A 7 22.11 9.96 -7.47
CA GLU A 7 20.82 9.26 -7.57
C GLU A 7 20.71 8.06 -6.60
N PHE A 8 21.74 7.83 -5.77
CA PHE A 8 21.73 6.79 -4.74
C PHE A 8 21.51 7.42 -3.37
N ASN A 9 20.43 6.98 -2.71
CA ASN A 9 20.11 7.27 -1.33
C ASN A 9 20.53 6.08 -0.44
N PRO A 10 21.69 6.15 0.25
CA PRO A 10 22.20 5.05 1.06
C PRO A 10 21.31 4.73 2.27
N ASP A 11 20.44 5.66 2.68
CA ASP A 11 19.53 5.49 3.82
C ASP A 11 18.22 4.79 3.42
N PHE A 12 17.87 4.75 2.13
CA PHE A 12 16.62 4.14 1.66
C PHE A 12 16.45 2.65 2.05
N PRO A 13 17.48 1.78 1.96
CA PRO A 13 17.37 0.40 2.47
C PRO A 13 17.05 0.36 3.98
N LYS A 14 17.64 1.26 4.76
CA LYS A 14 17.40 1.37 6.20
C LYS A 14 15.97 1.85 6.48
N GLN A 15 15.51 2.86 5.74
CA GLN A 15 14.15 3.37 5.80
C GLN A 15 13.09 2.27 5.54
N ILE A 16 13.34 1.37 4.57
CA ILE A 16 12.47 0.22 4.32
C ILE A 16 12.40 -0.70 5.54
N ILE A 17 13.54 -0.99 6.18
CA ILE A 17 13.57 -1.85 7.37
C ILE A 17 12.79 -1.19 8.51
N GLU A 18 13.11 0.06 8.83
CA GLU A 18 12.48 0.82 9.93
C GLU A 18 10.96 0.96 9.72
N SER A 19 10.50 1.21 8.48
CA SER A 19 9.06 1.33 8.17
C SER A 19 8.29 0.01 8.32
N GLY A 20 8.98 -1.12 8.17
CA GLY A 20 8.38 -2.45 8.20
C GLY A 20 8.53 -3.17 9.53
N GLU A 21 9.50 -2.79 10.36
CA GLU A 21 9.94 -3.55 11.54
C GLU A 21 8.79 -3.83 12.52
N TRP A 22 7.93 -2.86 12.79
CA TRP A 22 6.85 -2.99 13.78
C TRP A 22 5.79 -4.04 13.41
N ILE A 23 5.42 -4.15 12.12
CA ILE A 23 4.32 -5.04 11.66
C ILE A 23 4.83 -6.27 10.93
N PHE A 24 5.88 -6.13 10.13
CA PHE A 24 6.43 -7.18 9.29
C PHE A 24 7.66 -7.87 9.92
N GLY A 25 8.24 -7.31 10.99
CA GLY A 25 9.40 -7.88 11.69
C GLY A 25 10.56 -8.18 10.73
N ASP A 26 11.14 -9.37 10.86
CA ASP A 26 12.28 -9.84 10.05
C ASP A 26 12.01 -9.88 8.54
N HIS A 27 10.74 -9.82 8.10
CA HIS A 27 10.43 -9.74 6.68
C HIS A 27 10.97 -8.44 6.07
N ALA A 28 11.01 -7.35 6.85
CA ALA A 28 11.41 -6.02 6.39
C ALA A 28 12.87 -5.97 5.91
N SER A 29 13.76 -6.79 6.46
CA SER A 29 15.17 -6.91 6.05
C SER A 29 15.43 -8.04 5.04
N SER A 30 14.44 -8.90 4.77
CA SER A 30 14.61 -10.10 3.93
C SER A 30 15.12 -9.81 2.50
N PHE A 31 14.86 -8.62 1.97
CA PHE A 31 15.35 -8.20 0.64
C PHE A 31 16.88 -8.19 0.53
N GLN A 32 17.59 -8.03 1.65
CA GLN A 32 19.06 -8.11 1.73
C GLN A 32 19.62 -9.48 1.30
N LYS A 33 18.80 -10.54 1.33
CA LYS A 33 19.18 -11.90 0.88
C LYS A 33 19.14 -12.06 -0.64
N CYS A 34 18.57 -11.10 -1.37
CA CYS A 34 18.32 -11.21 -2.81
C CYS A 34 19.60 -11.17 -3.64
N TYR A 35 19.83 -12.25 -4.40
CA TYR A 35 20.94 -12.38 -5.35
C TYR A 35 20.56 -12.16 -6.82
N GLN A 36 19.40 -11.53 -7.08
CA GLN A 36 18.98 -11.12 -8.43
C GLN A 36 18.75 -12.25 -9.49
N CYS A 37 18.34 -13.47 -9.09
CA CYS A 37 18.05 -14.56 -10.06
C CYS A 37 16.94 -14.26 -11.09
N GLY A 38 15.91 -13.49 -10.73
CA GLY A 38 14.80 -13.15 -11.63
C GLY A 38 13.58 -14.07 -11.58
N THR A 39 13.56 -15.11 -10.74
CA THR A 39 12.39 -16.00 -10.58
C THR A 39 11.10 -15.22 -10.30
N CYS A 40 11.18 -14.20 -9.44
CA CYS A 40 10.05 -13.33 -9.12
C CYS A 40 9.47 -12.60 -10.35
N THR A 41 10.33 -12.15 -11.26
CA THR A 41 9.90 -11.49 -12.50
C THR A 41 9.24 -12.49 -13.46
N GLY A 42 9.82 -13.68 -13.63
CA GLY A 42 9.24 -14.71 -14.50
C GLY A 42 7.90 -15.24 -14.01
N ALA A 43 7.70 -15.24 -12.69
CA ALA A 43 6.45 -15.67 -12.07
C ALA A 43 5.37 -14.58 -12.03
N CYS A 44 5.75 -13.30 -12.14
CA CYS A 44 4.82 -12.18 -12.00
C CYS A 44 3.78 -12.14 -13.14
N PRO A 45 2.46 -12.24 -12.85
CA PRO A 45 1.43 -12.13 -13.88
C PRO A 45 1.39 -10.72 -14.48
N SER A 46 1.47 -9.67 -13.67
CA SER A 46 1.49 -8.27 -14.15
C SER A 46 2.69 -8.01 -15.08
N GLY A 47 3.87 -8.53 -14.73
CA GLY A 47 5.08 -8.34 -15.53
C GLY A 47 5.03 -8.97 -16.93
N ARG A 48 4.08 -9.89 -17.20
CA ARG A 48 3.87 -10.47 -18.53
C ARG A 48 3.20 -9.49 -19.51
N ILE A 49 2.47 -8.52 -18.99
CA ILE A 49 1.68 -7.56 -19.80
C ILE A 49 2.03 -6.10 -19.54
N THR A 50 2.95 -5.82 -18.60
CA THR A 50 3.44 -4.46 -18.31
C THR A 50 4.97 -4.39 -18.27
N ALA A 51 5.50 -3.18 -18.03
CA ALA A 51 6.91 -2.92 -17.83
C ALA A 51 7.44 -3.40 -16.46
N LEU A 52 6.55 -3.76 -15.52
CA LEU A 52 6.91 -4.19 -14.16
C LEU A 52 7.90 -5.36 -14.21
N ARG A 53 9.06 -5.17 -13.59
CA ARG A 53 10.02 -6.23 -13.31
C ARG A 53 10.23 -6.29 -11.79
N THR A 54 9.60 -7.25 -11.12
CA THR A 54 9.66 -7.40 -9.65
C THR A 54 11.09 -7.41 -9.12
N ARG A 55 12.01 -8.07 -9.84
CA ARG A 55 13.43 -8.07 -9.49
C ARG A 55 14.05 -6.67 -9.46
N LYS A 56 13.64 -5.76 -10.34
CA LYS A 56 14.15 -4.37 -10.37
C LYS A 56 13.68 -3.58 -9.14
N LEU A 57 12.44 -3.77 -8.67
CA LEU A 57 11.99 -3.13 -7.42
C LEU A 57 12.88 -3.54 -6.24
N ILE A 58 13.18 -4.83 -6.11
CA ILE A 58 14.09 -5.34 -5.07
C ILE A 58 15.52 -4.84 -5.29
N ARG A 59 15.98 -4.74 -6.54
CA ARG A 59 17.31 -4.17 -6.85
C ARG A 59 17.41 -2.71 -6.41
N SER A 60 16.36 -1.92 -6.64
CA SER A 60 16.31 -0.51 -6.24
C SER A 60 16.29 -0.36 -4.73
N ALA A 61 15.51 -1.19 -4.02
CA ALA A 61 15.54 -1.27 -2.56
C ALA A 61 16.95 -1.57 -2.02
N LEU A 62 17.67 -2.51 -2.62
CA LEU A 62 19.07 -2.81 -2.28
C LEU A 62 20.05 -1.70 -2.65
N ALA A 63 19.81 -1.03 -3.78
CA ALA A 63 20.69 -0.01 -4.32
C ALA A 63 20.61 1.30 -3.55
N GLY A 64 19.49 1.54 -2.86
CA GLY A 64 19.14 2.88 -2.42
C GLY A 64 18.57 3.77 -3.52
N ILE A 65 17.94 3.21 -4.55
CA ILE A 65 17.29 4.01 -5.61
C ILE A 65 15.85 4.27 -5.19
N ASP A 66 15.60 5.40 -4.55
CA ASP A 66 14.30 5.77 -3.99
C ASP A 66 13.34 6.42 -5.01
N SER A 67 13.83 6.73 -6.22
CA SER A 67 12.99 7.16 -7.34
C SER A 67 11.91 6.15 -7.74
N ILE A 68 12.00 4.90 -7.26
CA ILE A 68 10.92 3.91 -7.40
C ILE A 68 9.63 4.31 -6.67
N LEU A 69 9.70 5.19 -5.68
CA LEU A 69 8.54 5.62 -4.89
C LEU A 69 7.51 6.37 -5.74
N SER A 70 7.96 7.09 -6.77
CA SER A 70 7.10 7.80 -7.71
C SER A 70 6.73 6.99 -8.96
N GLY A 71 7.27 5.77 -9.11
CA GLY A 71 7.08 4.95 -10.30
C GLY A 71 5.78 4.14 -10.28
N ASP A 72 5.02 4.20 -11.38
CA ASP A 72 3.76 3.45 -11.56
C ASP A 72 3.94 1.92 -11.42
N ASP A 73 5.10 1.39 -11.82
CA ASP A 73 5.43 -0.03 -11.71
C ASP A 73 5.24 -0.56 -10.27
N LEU A 74 5.51 0.26 -9.25
CA LEU A 74 5.31 -0.10 -7.85
C LEU A 74 3.85 -0.51 -7.57
N TRP A 75 2.90 0.15 -8.22
CA TRP A 75 1.46 -0.04 -8.04
C TRP A 75 0.87 -1.15 -8.92
N MET A 76 1.63 -1.65 -9.91
CA MET A 76 1.19 -2.75 -10.79
C MET A 76 1.24 -4.15 -10.13
N CYS A 77 1.84 -4.28 -8.96
CA CYS A 77 1.84 -5.53 -8.20
C CYS A 77 0.44 -5.81 -7.60
N THR A 78 -0.14 -6.96 -7.94
CA THR A 78 -1.46 -7.41 -7.45
C THR A 78 -1.42 -8.14 -6.11
N THR A 79 -0.24 -8.24 -5.49
CA THR A 79 -0.04 -8.99 -4.23
C THR A 79 -0.48 -10.46 -4.30
N CYS A 80 -0.31 -11.11 -5.46
CA CYS A 80 -0.69 -12.51 -5.67
C CYS A 80 0.19 -13.57 -4.97
N TYR A 81 1.27 -13.16 -4.29
CA TYR A 81 2.22 -14.03 -3.57
C TYR A 81 3.03 -15.05 -4.39
N GLU A 82 2.83 -15.15 -5.71
CA GLU A 82 3.61 -16.10 -6.54
C GLU A 82 5.14 -15.92 -6.40
N CYS A 83 5.61 -14.66 -6.41
CA CYS A 83 7.03 -14.35 -6.22
C CYS A 83 7.54 -14.57 -4.79
N TYR A 84 6.63 -14.53 -3.81
CA TYR A 84 6.92 -14.79 -2.41
C TYR A 84 7.22 -16.28 -2.22
N GLU A 85 6.34 -17.15 -2.72
CA GLU A 85 6.46 -18.60 -2.61
C GLU A 85 7.64 -19.17 -3.40
N LYS A 86 7.87 -18.64 -4.61
CA LYS A 86 8.91 -19.17 -5.51
C LYS A 86 10.32 -18.63 -5.24
N CYS A 87 10.50 -17.79 -4.21
CA CYS A 87 11.81 -17.20 -3.95
C CYS A 87 12.77 -18.23 -3.33
N PRO A 88 13.87 -18.61 -4.02
CA PRO A 88 14.84 -19.59 -3.47
C PRO A 88 15.69 -19.03 -2.32
N ARG A 89 15.58 -17.72 -2.04
CA ARG A 89 16.27 -17.02 -0.95
C ARG A 89 15.31 -16.58 0.16
N GLU A 90 14.04 -17.00 0.06
CA GLU A 90 12.99 -16.67 1.01
C GLU A 90 12.84 -15.17 1.26
N VAL A 91 13.05 -14.37 0.21
CA VAL A 91 12.79 -12.93 0.24
C VAL A 91 11.28 -12.76 0.28
N LYS A 92 10.78 -11.98 1.25
CA LYS A 92 9.35 -11.74 1.45
C LYS A 92 8.87 -10.62 0.51
N ILE A 93 9.00 -10.85 -0.79
CA ILE A 93 8.91 -9.83 -1.85
C ILE A 93 7.59 -9.06 -1.79
N THR A 94 6.45 -9.74 -1.59
CA THR A 94 5.15 -9.07 -1.49
C THR A 94 5.10 -8.10 -0.31
N ASP A 95 5.70 -8.46 0.83
CA ASP A 95 5.74 -7.61 2.03
C ASP A 95 6.64 -6.40 1.80
N ILE A 96 7.83 -6.61 1.22
CA ILE A 96 8.74 -5.52 0.85
C ILE A 96 8.07 -4.51 -0.09
N ILE A 97 7.31 -4.98 -1.09
CA ILE A 97 6.56 -4.09 -1.99
C ILE A 97 5.49 -3.29 -1.21
N LYS A 98 4.77 -3.91 -0.26
CA LYS A 98 3.81 -3.21 0.59
C LYS A 98 4.49 -2.15 1.47
N ILE A 99 5.65 -2.47 2.06
CA ILE A 99 6.43 -1.52 2.86
C ILE A 99 6.87 -0.32 2.00
N ILE A 100 7.40 -0.56 0.79
CA ILE A 100 7.79 0.52 -0.13
C ILE A 100 6.57 1.38 -0.51
N ARG A 101 5.39 0.76 -0.70
CA ARG A 101 4.13 1.51 -0.93
C ARG A 101 3.71 2.38 0.25
N ASN A 102 3.98 1.96 1.49
CA ASN A 102 3.71 2.79 2.67
C ASN A 102 4.56 4.06 2.63
N ILE A 103 5.87 3.92 2.36
CA ILE A 103 6.78 5.06 2.21
C ILE A 103 6.34 5.96 1.05
N ALA A 104 5.94 5.36 -0.08
CA ALA A 104 5.45 6.10 -1.24
C ALA A 104 4.19 6.91 -0.89
N ALA A 105 3.22 6.30 -0.21
CA ALA A 105 2.00 6.96 0.23
C ALA A 105 2.28 8.10 1.20
N GLU A 106 3.20 7.92 2.17
CA GLU A 106 3.63 8.97 3.10
C GLU A 106 4.25 10.18 2.39
N LYS A 107 4.96 9.95 1.28
CA LYS A 107 5.50 11.03 0.42
C LYS A 107 4.47 11.61 -0.56
N GLY A 108 3.22 11.14 -0.54
CA GLY A 108 2.14 11.62 -1.40
C GLY A 108 2.00 10.87 -2.74
N TYR A 109 2.80 9.84 -3.00
CA TYR A 109 2.72 9.01 -4.21
C TYR A 109 1.65 7.93 -4.09
N ILE A 110 0.40 8.34 -3.92
CA ILE A 110 -0.77 7.46 -3.83
C ILE A 110 -1.89 7.98 -4.73
N ALA A 111 -2.46 7.07 -5.52
CA ALA A 111 -3.54 7.41 -6.44
C ALA A 111 -4.81 7.86 -5.71
N GLU A 112 -5.49 8.86 -6.27
CA GLU A 112 -6.75 9.39 -5.73
C GLU A 112 -7.84 8.32 -5.51
N PRO A 113 -8.04 7.30 -6.39
CA PRO A 113 -9.01 6.24 -6.13
C PRO A 113 -8.73 5.42 -4.86
N HIS A 114 -7.45 5.19 -4.52
CA HIS A 114 -7.09 4.52 -3.25
C HIS A 114 -7.43 5.41 -2.06
N ARG A 115 -7.16 6.72 -2.16
CA ARG A 115 -7.53 7.70 -1.13
C ARG A 115 -9.04 7.81 -0.95
N LYS A 116 -9.82 7.79 -2.03
CA LYS A 116 -11.30 7.77 -1.99
C LYS A 116 -11.81 6.52 -1.29
N THR A 117 -11.18 5.37 -1.53
CA THR A 117 -11.51 4.13 -0.81
C THR A 117 -11.26 4.29 0.69
N SER A 118 -10.12 4.86 1.08
CA SER A 118 -9.83 5.20 2.47
C SER A 118 -10.84 6.17 3.08
N LEU A 119 -11.30 7.17 2.31
CA LEU A 119 -12.34 8.11 2.75
C LEU A 119 -13.67 7.40 2.99
N LEU A 120 -14.06 6.43 2.16
CA LEU A 120 -15.27 5.64 2.38
C LEU A 120 -15.18 4.82 3.67
N VAL A 121 -14.02 4.23 3.95
CA VAL A 121 -13.75 3.53 5.23
C VAL A 121 -13.88 4.51 6.39
N PHE A 122 -13.31 5.71 6.31
CA PHE A 122 -13.44 6.72 7.36
C PHE A 122 -14.90 7.16 7.57
N LYS A 123 -15.65 7.37 6.48
CA LYS A 123 -17.04 7.82 6.53
C LYS A 123 -17.99 6.76 7.07
N THR A 124 -17.80 5.50 6.67
CA THR A 124 -18.82 4.45 6.80
C THR A 124 -18.32 3.16 7.46
N GLY A 125 -17.02 3.04 7.73
CA GLY A 125 -16.35 1.81 8.16
C GLY A 125 -16.13 0.80 7.04
N HIS A 126 -16.50 1.13 5.80
CA HIS A 126 -16.46 0.21 4.66
C HIS A 126 -15.87 0.86 3.42
N ALA A 127 -15.07 0.10 2.68
CA ALA A 127 -14.60 0.49 1.35
C ALA A 127 -15.75 0.57 0.32
N VAL A 128 -16.80 -0.25 0.52
CA VAL A 128 -18.01 -0.28 -0.30
C VAL A 128 -19.22 -0.26 0.65
N PRO A 129 -19.79 0.92 0.93
CA PRO A 129 -20.94 1.04 1.84
C PRO A 129 -22.22 0.49 1.24
N VAL A 130 -23.19 0.16 2.10
CA VAL A 130 -24.50 -0.35 1.70
C VAL A 130 -25.34 0.78 1.09
N ASN A 131 -25.86 0.57 -0.11
CA ASN A 131 -26.84 1.44 -0.75
C ASN A 131 -28.26 0.86 -0.67
N ASP A 132 -29.26 1.59 -1.18
CA ASP A 132 -30.66 1.15 -1.10
C ASP A 132 -30.98 -0.09 -1.95
N GLU A 133 -30.23 -0.32 -3.03
CA GLU A 133 -30.35 -1.53 -3.85
C GLU A 133 -29.92 -2.77 -3.06
N ILE A 134 -28.80 -2.67 -2.33
CA ILE A 134 -28.31 -3.74 -1.47
C ILE A 134 -29.26 -4.00 -0.29
N LYS A 135 -29.84 -2.96 0.32
CA LYS A 135 -30.87 -3.12 1.37
C LYS A 135 -32.07 -3.94 0.86
N LYS A 136 -32.59 -3.60 -0.33
CA LYS A 136 -33.68 -4.33 -0.98
C LYS A 136 -33.27 -5.77 -1.31
N ALA A 137 -32.08 -5.97 -1.87
CA ALA A 137 -31.56 -7.29 -2.20
C ALA A 137 -31.44 -8.18 -0.97
N ARG A 138 -30.98 -7.65 0.17
CA ARG A 138 -30.87 -8.37 1.44
C ARG A 138 -32.23 -8.83 1.96
N LEU A 139 -33.23 -7.95 1.97
CA LEU A 139 -34.59 -8.31 2.38
C LEU A 139 -35.19 -9.39 1.48
N ALA A 140 -34.96 -9.31 0.17
CA ALA A 140 -35.48 -10.29 -0.81
C ALA A 140 -34.96 -11.72 -0.57
N ILE A 141 -33.77 -11.86 0.04
CA ILE A 141 -33.19 -13.17 0.40
C ILE A 141 -33.34 -13.49 1.90
N GLY A 142 -34.21 -12.78 2.62
CA GLY A 142 -34.52 -13.04 4.03
C GLY A 142 -33.44 -12.58 5.02
N LEU A 143 -32.51 -11.72 4.61
CA LEU A 143 -31.52 -11.12 5.52
C LEU A 143 -32.04 -9.81 6.13
N THR A 144 -31.40 -9.35 7.21
CA THR A 144 -31.67 -8.03 7.78
C THR A 144 -31.35 -6.93 6.78
N GLU A 145 -32.19 -5.90 6.70
CA GLU A 145 -32.01 -4.75 5.79
C GLU A 145 -30.62 -4.14 5.92
N ILE A 146 -30.21 -3.82 7.14
CA ILE A 146 -28.88 -3.33 7.47
C ILE A 146 -28.04 -4.49 8.03
N PRO A 147 -26.82 -4.73 7.51
CA PRO A 147 -25.93 -5.75 8.06
C PRO A 147 -25.39 -5.34 9.44
N PRO A 148 -25.14 -6.29 10.36
CA PRO A 148 -24.61 -6.02 11.70
C PRO A 148 -23.12 -5.63 11.65
N THR A 149 -22.84 -4.47 11.08
CA THR A 149 -21.51 -3.87 10.88
C THR A 149 -21.51 -2.45 11.46
N THR A 150 -20.50 -1.63 11.18
CA THR A 150 -20.50 -0.19 11.54
C THR A 150 -21.73 0.57 11.01
N HIS A 151 -22.44 0.05 10.00
CA HIS A 151 -23.73 0.60 9.55
C HIS A 151 -24.86 0.46 10.60
N LYS A 152 -24.81 -0.57 11.43
CA LYS A 152 -25.79 -0.84 12.49
C LYS A 152 -25.31 -0.32 13.86
N TYR A 153 -24.00 -0.23 14.06
CA TYR A 153 -23.34 0.12 15.32
C TYR A 153 -22.48 1.38 15.13
N PRO A 154 -23.06 2.60 15.26
CA PRO A 154 -22.32 3.86 15.10
C PRO A 154 -21.15 4.02 16.07
N GLU A 155 -21.25 3.45 17.28
CA GLU A 155 -20.18 3.43 18.27
C GLU A 155 -18.93 2.70 17.76
N ALA A 156 -19.10 1.64 16.95
CA ALA A 156 -18.00 0.92 16.35
C ALA A 156 -17.33 1.74 15.23
N LEU A 157 -18.08 2.62 14.56
CA LEU A 157 -17.54 3.53 13.55
C LEU A 157 -16.63 4.58 14.18
N GLU A 158 -17.00 5.15 15.32
CA GLU A 158 -16.13 6.11 16.02
C GLU A 158 -14.82 5.45 16.47
N ILE A 159 -14.86 4.22 16.99
CA ILE A 159 -13.64 3.47 17.33
C ILE A 159 -12.71 3.33 16.10
N VAL A 160 -13.26 3.04 14.92
CA VAL A 160 -12.46 2.97 13.68
C VAL A 160 -11.83 4.32 13.35
N ARG A 161 -12.57 5.42 13.47
CA ARG A 161 -12.06 6.77 13.20
C ARG A 161 -10.95 7.16 14.16
N ASP A 162 -11.13 6.88 15.45
CA ASP A 162 -10.14 7.17 16.48
C ASP A 162 -8.84 6.38 16.24
N ILE A 163 -8.93 5.09 15.88
CA ILE A 163 -7.75 4.29 15.49
C ILE A 163 -7.06 4.90 14.25
N MET A 164 -7.82 5.37 13.25
CA MET A 164 -7.26 6.00 12.06
C MET A 164 -6.52 7.31 12.40
N GLU A 165 -6.97 8.06 13.41
CA GLU A 165 -6.30 9.26 13.89
C GLU A 165 -5.05 8.96 14.71
N ASP A 166 -5.15 8.04 15.67
CA ASP A 166 -4.04 7.62 16.53
C ASP A 166 -2.85 7.11 15.70
N LEU A 167 -3.13 6.40 14.61
CA LEU A 167 -2.12 5.90 13.67
C LEU A 167 -1.67 6.95 12.63
N ASN A 168 -2.13 8.20 12.76
CA ASN A 168 -1.92 9.29 11.80
C ASN A 168 -2.32 8.91 10.36
N PHE A 169 -3.20 7.92 10.18
CA PHE A 169 -3.58 7.44 8.86
C PHE A 169 -4.30 8.53 8.07
N CYS A 170 -5.22 9.27 8.69
CA CYS A 170 -5.93 10.38 8.07
C CYS A 170 -4.96 11.39 7.44
N LYS A 171 -3.90 11.77 8.16
CA LYS A 171 -2.84 12.66 7.64
C LYS A 171 -2.11 12.05 6.44
N LYS A 172 -1.73 10.76 6.50
CA LYS A 172 -1.00 10.07 5.43
C LYS A 172 -1.78 10.00 4.12
N VAL A 173 -3.10 9.88 4.19
CA VAL A 173 -3.97 9.81 2.99
C VAL A 173 -4.72 11.10 2.69
N GLY A 174 -4.51 12.16 3.49
CA GLY A 174 -5.12 13.48 3.35
C GLY A 174 -6.63 13.46 3.54
N ILE A 175 -7.12 12.84 4.62
CA ILE A 175 -8.52 12.90 5.06
C ILE A 175 -8.65 13.98 6.14
N CYS A 176 -9.61 14.88 5.97
CA CYS A 176 -9.95 15.93 6.93
C CYS A 176 -11.24 15.57 7.69
N ARG A 177 -11.19 15.57 9.03
CA ARG A 177 -12.32 15.14 9.88
C ARG A 177 -13.44 16.16 9.86
N GLU A 178 -13.11 17.45 9.79
CA GLU A 178 -14.07 18.56 9.81
C GLU A 178 -14.87 18.61 8.52
N THR A 179 -14.19 18.49 7.38
CA THR A 179 -14.84 18.57 6.06
C THR A 179 -15.41 17.23 5.59
N MET A 180 -14.97 16.12 6.20
CA MET A 180 -15.27 14.77 5.75
C MET A 180 -14.91 14.59 4.27
N ASP A 181 -13.80 15.15 3.81
CA ASP A 181 -13.34 15.04 2.42
C ASP A 181 -11.82 14.90 2.32
N LEU A 182 -11.34 14.67 1.10
CA LEU A 182 -9.93 14.60 0.78
C LEU A 182 -9.32 16.00 0.60
N GLU A 183 -8.24 16.27 1.31
CA GLU A 183 -7.39 17.43 1.07
C GLU A 183 -6.26 17.09 0.09
N PRO A 184 -5.72 18.05 -0.68
CA PRO A 184 -4.56 17.78 -1.54
C PRO A 184 -3.36 17.25 -0.74
N LEU A 185 -2.66 16.25 -1.27
CA LEU A 185 -1.38 15.80 -0.70
C LEU A 185 -0.24 16.59 -1.32
N ASN A 186 0.65 17.11 -0.47
CA ASN A 186 1.90 17.70 -0.93
C ASN A 186 2.87 16.57 -1.26
N VAL A 187 3.13 16.38 -2.56
CA VAL A 187 4.13 15.42 -3.02
C VAL A 187 5.51 15.94 -2.63
N GLN A 188 6.18 15.24 -1.71
CA GLN A 188 7.56 15.52 -1.37
C GLN A 188 8.43 15.05 -2.55
N LYS A 189 8.81 16.00 -3.41
CA LYS A 189 9.82 15.73 -4.44
C LYS A 189 11.11 15.34 -3.71
N SER A 190 11.71 14.22 -4.10
CA SER A 190 13.08 13.91 -3.72
C SER A 190 13.94 15.09 -4.15
N GLU A 191 14.64 15.72 -3.20
CA GLU A 191 15.55 16.84 -3.47
C GLU A 191 16.52 16.42 -4.59
N GLU A 192 16.62 17.24 -5.64
CA GLU A 192 17.54 17.06 -6.78
C GLU A 192 19.00 17.31 -6.39
#